data_AF-A0A846E6A4-F1
#
_entry.id   AF-A0A846E6A4-F1
#
_cell.length_a   1.000
_cell.length_b   1.000
_cell.length_c   1.000
_cell.angle_alpha   90.00
_cell.angle_beta   90.00
_cell.angle_gamma   90.00
#
_symmetry.space_group_name_H-M   'P 1'
#
loop_
_entity.id
_entity.type
_entity.pdbx_description
1 polymer ?
#
loop_
_entity_poly.entity_id
_entity_poly.type
_entity_poly.pdbx_seq_one_letter_code
_entity_poly.pdbx_strand_id
1 'polypeptide(L)'
;MNIFTQILHLIGSSATAYITARNLRDWETRPNLLAGFQLAESGSVPFLEKLRDRALAEDDPWLAERLSRHAEDEKRHGQIFAHHLQQLNKQVIDFKKIPPTPTEGQPEERKRSPFFAAFFEGYTPAQLKPENIDWLVFLGSTYILELDASQDFQRMANILPDTDSRSSNLKKGILSIARDEVRHAAYLKEALERRLTPIEAQKIIDRWRQRKVNALLAMVGGLIERQGQLQALTEDREPLEVQVPPAEPELIAV
;
A
#
# COMPACT_ATOMS: atom_id res chain seq x y z
N MET A 1 25.77 2.29 -6.54
CA MET A 1 24.67 2.60 -7.48
C MET A 1 25.13 3.42 -8.70
N ASN A 2 24.53 3.21 -9.89
CA ASN A 2 24.84 3.92 -11.15
C ASN A 2 24.00 5.23 -11.30
N ILE A 3 24.57 6.29 -11.87
CA ILE A 3 23.95 7.61 -12.10
C ILE A 3 22.66 7.49 -12.95
N PHE A 4 22.64 6.59 -13.94
CA PHE A 4 21.44 6.35 -14.76
C PHE A 4 20.26 5.82 -13.93
N THR A 5 20.53 4.93 -12.96
CA THR A 5 19.52 4.42 -12.02
C THR A 5 18.94 5.53 -11.15
N GLN A 6 19.77 6.49 -10.72
CA GLN A 6 19.33 7.65 -9.96
C GLN A 6 18.43 8.59 -10.79
N ILE A 7 18.79 8.84 -12.05
CA ILE A 7 17.98 9.67 -12.97
C ILE A 7 16.62 9.00 -13.24
N LEU A 8 16.60 7.70 -13.50
CA LEU A 8 15.36 6.95 -13.75
C LEU A 8 14.47 6.84 -12.50
N HIS A 9 15.08 6.65 -11.32
CA HIS A 9 14.37 6.71 -10.05
C HIS A 9 13.76 8.11 -9.84
N LEU A 10 14.49 9.17 -10.13
CA LEU A 10 14.00 10.55 -10.01
C LEU A 10 12.85 10.83 -10.98
N ILE A 11 12.96 10.42 -12.25
CA ILE A 11 11.92 10.61 -13.26
C ILE A 11 10.68 9.78 -12.92
N GLY A 12 10.84 8.50 -12.57
CA GLY A 12 9.74 7.61 -12.19
C GLY A 12 9.01 8.06 -10.92
N SER A 13 9.77 8.51 -9.91
CA SER A 13 9.22 9.08 -8.68
C SER A 13 8.50 10.41 -8.95
N SER A 14 9.02 11.26 -9.83
CA SER A 14 8.39 12.54 -10.19
C SER A 14 7.08 12.35 -10.97
N ALA A 15 7.04 11.41 -11.91
CA ALA A 15 5.83 11.10 -12.67
C ALA A 15 4.74 10.47 -11.77
N THR A 16 5.14 9.53 -10.91
CA THR A 16 4.24 8.91 -9.93
C THR A 16 3.70 9.95 -8.96
N ALA A 17 4.57 10.83 -8.44
CA ALA A 17 4.17 11.94 -7.57
C ALA A 17 3.21 12.92 -8.28
N TYR A 18 3.45 13.25 -9.55
CA TYR A 18 2.54 14.11 -10.32
C TYR A 18 1.16 13.49 -10.51
N ILE A 19 1.11 12.22 -10.96
CA ILE A 19 -0.16 11.52 -11.22
C ILE A 19 -0.94 11.32 -9.93
N THR A 20 -0.29 10.83 -8.87
CA THR A 20 -0.93 10.65 -7.56
C THR A 20 -1.39 11.97 -6.97
N ALA A 21 -0.59 13.05 -7.07
CA ALA A 21 -1.00 14.37 -6.62
C ALA A 21 -2.20 14.89 -7.40
N ARG A 22 -2.19 14.77 -8.74
CA ARG A 22 -3.32 15.17 -9.58
C ARG A 22 -4.59 14.41 -9.18
N ASN A 23 -4.50 13.09 -9.07
CA ASN A 23 -5.66 12.24 -8.75
C ASN A 23 -6.15 12.47 -7.31
N LEU A 24 -5.26 12.78 -6.39
CA LEU A 24 -5.64 13.11 -5.02
C LEU A 24 -6.34 14.47 -4.93
N ARG A 25 -5.99 15.45 -5.78
CA ARG A 25 -6.66 16.77 -5.79
C ARG A 25 -8.02 16.71 -6.46
N ASP A 26 -8.13 15.95 -7.54
CA ASP A 26 -9.37 15.82 -8.29
C ASP A 26 -10.42 15.01 -7.52
N TRP A 27 -11.63 15.54 -7.40
CA TRP A 27 -12.70 14.93 -6.61
C TRP A 27 -13.22 13.62 -7.23
N GLU A 28 -13.16 13.50 -8.56
CA GLU A 28 -13.64 12.31 -9.27
C GLU A 28 -12.69 11.12 -9.12
N THR A 29 -11.38 11.37 -9.23
CA THR A 29 -10.35 10.32 -9.17
C THR A 29 -9.85 10.03 -7.75
N ARG A 30 -10.04 10.94 -6.79
CA ARG A 30 -9.61 10.78 -5.39
C ARG A 30 -10.16 9.52 -4.73
N PRO A 31 -11.46 9.17 -4.81
CA PRO A 31 -11.97 7.95 -4.20
C PRO A 31 -11.24 6.69 -4.68
N ASN A 32 -11.03 6.56 -5.99
CA ASN A 32 -10.37 5.37 -6.54
C ASN A 32 -8.92 5.24 -6.04
N LEU A 33 -8.22 6.38 -5.95
CA LEU A 33 -6.87 6.44 -5.40
C LEU A 33 -6.83 6.03 -3.92
N LEU A 34 -7.71 6.60 -3.09
CA LEU A 34 -7.77 6.29 -1.65
C LEU A 34 -8.16 4.81 -1.41
N ALA A 35 -9.03 4.24 -2.24
CA ALA A 35 -9.38 2.83 -2.20
C ALA A 35 -8.21 1.92 -2.55
N GLY A 36 -7.42 2.30 -3.55
CA GLY A 36 -6.17 1.60 -3.89
C GLY A 36 -5.22 1.54 -2.70
N PHE A 37 -5.04 2.66 -1.99
CA PHE A 37 -4.23 2.67 -0.76
C PHE A 37 -4.86 1.83 0.34
N GLN A 38 -6.15 2.00 0.66
CA GLN A 38 -6.81 1.19 1.69
C GLN A 38 -6.60 -0.32 1.46
N LEU A 39 -6.75 -0.78 0.21
CA LEU A 39 -6.55 -2.18 -0.16
C LEU A 39 -5.11 -2.64 -0.01
N ALA A 40 -4.14 -1.80 -0.38
CA ALA A 40 -2.72 -2.11 -0.24
C ALA A 40 -2.31 -2.25 1.23
N GLU A 41 -2.61 -1.22 2.04
CA GLU A 41 -2.26 -1.18 3.47
C GLU A 41 -2.98 -2.30 4.25
N SER A 42 -4.29 -2.48 4.03
CA SER A 42 -5.03 -3.54 4.74
C SER A 42 -4.65 -4.94 4.24
N GLY A 43 -4.21 -5.05 2.98
CA GLY A 43 -3.84 -6.30 2.34
C GLY A 43 -2.47 -6.83 2.75
N SER A 44 -1.57 -5.95 3.24
CA SER A 44 -0.24 -6.32 3.72
C SER A 44 -0.29 -6.99 5.12
N VAL A 45 -1.30 -6.66 5.92
CA VAL A 45 -1.44 -7.10 7.32
C VAL A 45 -1.33 -8.61 7.52
N PRO A 46 -2.09 -9.49 6.82
CA PRO A 46 -1.99 -10.93 7.06
C PRO A 46 -0.62 -11.50 6.68
N PHE A 47 0.08 -10.85 5.75
CA PHE A 47 1.44 -11.24 5.37
C PHE A 47 2.43 -10.91 6.48
N LEU A 48 2.36 -9.70 7.05
CA LEU A 48 3.21 -9.27 8.16
C LEU A 48 2.96 -10.08 9.44
N GLU A 49 1.70 -10.39 9.76
CA GLU A 49 1.35 -11.23 10.92
C GLU A 49 1.93 -12.64 10.79
N LYS A 50 1.87 -13.24 9.60
CA LYS A 50 2.52 -14.54 9.35
C LYS A 50 4.04 -14.48 9.43
N LEU A 51 4.65 -13.38 8.96
CA LEU A 51 6.09 -13.18 9.13
C LEU A 51 6.47 -12.99 10.60
N ARG A 52 5.64 -12.31 11.40
CA ARG A 52 5.82 -12.22 12.85
C ARG A 52 5.82 -13.61 13.47
N ASP A 53 4.81 -14.42 13.16
CA ASP A 53 4.68 -15.78 13.72
C ASP A 53 5.88 -16.65 13.31
N ARG A 54 6.34 -16.52 12.08
CA ARG A 54 7.56 -17.17 11.60
C ARG A 54 8.81 -16.69 12.33
N ALA A 55 8.97 -15.37 12.53
CA ALA A 55 10.10 -14.83 13.28
C ALA A 55 10.14 -15.34 14.73
N LEU A 56 8.98 -15.51 15.37
CA LEU A 56 8.88 -16.17 16.68
C LEU A 56 9.29 -17.64 16.62
N ALA A 57 8.84 -18.38 15.60
CA ALA A 57 9.20 -19.79 15.42
C ALA A 57 10.68 -19.99 15.09
N GLU A 58 11.37 -18.96 14.59
CA GLU A 58 12.80 -18.94 14.29
C GLU A 58 13.63 -18.27 15.43
N ASP A 59 13.06 -18.10 16.62
CA ASP A 59 13.71 -17.51 17.80
C ASP A 59 14.25 -16.07 17.58
N ASP A 60 13.59 -15.27 16.74
CA ASP A 60 13.87 -13.83 16.57
C ASP A 60 12.73 -12.96 17.14
N PRO A 61 12.62 -12.83 18.49
CA PRO A 61 11.57 -12.05 19.13
C PRO A 61 11.68 -10.55 18.82
N TRP A 62 12.89 -10.06 18.52
CA TRP A 62 13.10 -8.66 18.14
C TRP A 62 12.43 -8.37 16.80
N LEU A 63 12.64 -9.21 15.79
CA LEU A 63 12.00 -9.02 14.49
C LEU A 63 10.49 -9.22 14.57
N ALA A 64 10.03 -10.20 15.35
CA ALA A 64 8.61 -10.43 15.59
C ALA A 64 7.91 -9.19 16.17
N GLU A 65 8.48 -8.57 17.20
CA GLU A 65 7.97 -7.33 17.80
C GLU A 65 7.84 -6.21 16.74
N ARG A 66 8.87 -6.02 15.89
CA ARG A 66 8.85 -5.02 14.83
C ARG A 66 7.77 -5.29 13.79
N LEU A 67 7.62 -6.54 13.37
CA LEU A 67 6.59 -6.97 12.42
C LEU A 67 5.18 -6.83 13.00
N SER A 68 5.00 -7.08 14.29
CA SER A 68 3.71 -6.87 14.96
C SER A 68 3.30 -5.40 14.93
N ARG A 69 4.22 -4.50 15.30
CA ARG A 69 3.98 -3.06 15.27
C ARG A 69 3.73 -2.55 13.83
N HIS A 70 4.51 -3.06 12.87
CA HIS A 70 4.30 -2.74 11.46
C HIS A 70 2.88 -3.16 11.03
N ALA A 71 2.46 -4.39 11.31
CA ALA A 71 1.10 -4.85 10.99
C ALA A 71 -0.01 -4.03 11.67
N GLU A 72 0.20 -3.54 12.89
CA GLU A 72 -0.73 -2.63 13.57
C GLU A 72 -0.80 -1.24 12.91
N ASP A 73 0.35 -0.71 12.50
CA ASP A 73 0.44 0.54 11.76
C ASP A 73 -0.30 0.42 10.40
N GLU A 74 -0.09 -0.67 9.64
CA GLU A 74 -0.79 -0.95 8.38
C GLU A 74 -2.32 -1.04 8.54
N LYS A 75 -2.80 -1.69 9.62
CA LYS A 75 -4.24 -1.71 9.96
C LYS A 75 -4.78 -0.29 10.14
N ARG A 76 -4.05 0.54 10.88
CA ARG A 76 -4.42 1.94 11.12
C ARG A 76 -4.34 2.77 9.84
N HIS A 77 -3.35 2.54 8.96
CA HIS A 77 -3.25 3.20 7.66
C HIS A 77 -4.47 2.91 6.79
N GLY A 78 -4.87 1.63 6.70
CA GLY A 78 -6.10 1.21 6.03
C GLY A 78 -7.34 1.92 6.59
N GLN A 79 -7.45 2.05 7.91
CA GLN A 79 -8.55 2.78 8.56
C GLN A 79 -8.56 4.28 8.25
N ILE A 80 -7.40 4.92 8.14
CA ILE A 80 -7.30 6.34 7.74
C ILE A 80 -7.90 6.50 6.34
N PHE A 81 -7.49 5.68 5.37
CA PHE A 81 -8.03 5.77 4.02
C PHE A 81 -9.54 5.42 3.95
N ALA A 82 -9.97 4.40 4.69
CA ALA A 82 -11.37 4.02 4.80
C ALA A 82 -12.23 5.15 5.36
N HIS A 83 -11.78 5.81 6.44
CA HIS A 83 -12.49 6.93 7.03
C HIS A 83 -12.67 8.08 6.03
N HIS A 84 -11.64 8.36 5.24
CA HIS A 84 -11.70 9.41 4.23
C HIS A 84 -12.59 9.06 3.05
N LEU A 85 -12.62 7.80 2.62
CA LEU A 85 -13.62 7.32 1.65
C LEU A 85 -15.05 7.50 2.15
N GLN A 86 -15.29 7.21 3.43
CA GLN A 86 -16.62 7.42 4.03
C GLN A 86 -17.05 8.88 4.00
N GLN A 87 -16.12 9.83 4.19
CA GLN A 87 -16.42 11.28 4.05
C GLN A 87 -16.78 11.69 2.61
N LEU A 88 -16.42 10.86 1.62
CA LEU A 88 -16.79 11.02 0.21
C LEU A 88 -18.07 10.24 -0.15
N ASN A 89 -18.74 9.60 0.81
CA ASN A 89 -19.83 8.64 0.59
C ASN A 89 -19.43 7.45 -0.30
N LYS A 90 -18.16 7.05 -0.25
CA LYS A 90 -17.60 5.94 -1.02
C LYS A 90 -17.12 4.83 -0.09
N GLN A 91 -17.09 3.61 -0.60
CA GLN A 91 -16.43 2.47 0.04
C GLN A 91 -15.72 1.61 -1.01
N VAL A 92 -14.72 0.84 -0.57
CA VAL A 92 -14.05 -0.14 -1.44
C VAL A 92 -15.04 -1.23 -1.85
N ILE A 93 -15.05 -1.60 -3.12
CA ILE A 93 -15.90 -2.68 -3.63
C ILE A 93 -15.51 -3.98 -2.93
N ASP A 94 -16.50 -4.73 -2.46
CA ASP A 94 -16.26 -6.08 -1.95
C ASP A 94 -16.03 -7.05 -3.12
N PHE A 95 -14.78 -7.18 -3.53
CA PHE A 95 -14.37 -8.07 -4.63
C PHE A 95 -14.71 -9.56 -4.38
N LYS A 96 -15.07 -9.96 -3.15
CA LYS A 96 -15.56 -11.32 -2.86
C LYS A 96 -17.01 -11.54 -3.31
N LYS A 97 -17.77 -10.46 -3.49
CA LYS A 97 -19.18 -10.49 -3.94
C LYS A 97 -19.32 -10.39 -5.45
N ILE A 98 -18.26 -10.01 -6.17
CA ILE A 98 -18.25 -9.96 -7.64
C ILE A 98 -18.01 -11.38 -8.16
N PRO A 99 -18.94 -11.97 -8.92
CA PRO A 99 -18.69 -13.26 -9.58
C PRO A 99 -17.45 -13.14 -10.48
N PRO A 100 -16.52 -14.11 -10.49
CA PRO A 100 -15.42 -14.08 -11.43
C PRO A 100 -16.02 -14.11 -12.83
N THR A 101 -15.84 -13.03 -13.60
CA THR A 101 -16.21 -13.02 -15.02
C THR A 101 -15.39 -14.12 -15.70
N PRO A 102 -16.02 -15.12 -16.33
CA PRO A 102 -15.29 -16.19 -16.99
C PRO A 102 -14.73 -15.63 -18.31
N THR A 103 -13.57 -14.98 -18.25
CA THR A 103 -12.75 -14.81 -19.44
C THR A 103 -12.02 -16.12 -19.66
N GLU A 104 -12.56 -16.94 -20.56
CA GLU A 104 -11.98 -18.21 -20.99
C GLU A 104 -10.47 -18.04 -21.30
N GLY A 105 -9.64 -18.87 -20.68
CA GLY A 105 -8.32 -19.22 -21.22
C GLY A 105 -7.10 -18.36 -20.81
N GLN A 106 -7.09 -17.65 -19.68
CA GLN A 106 -5.89 -16.94 -19.24
C GLN A 106 -5.31 -17.49 -17.94
N PRO A 107 -4.02 -17.90 -17.92
CA PRO A 107 -3.40 -18.46 -16.73
C PRO A 107 -3.36 -17.44 -15.59
N GLU A 108 -3.39 -17.94 -14.35
CA GLU A 108 -3.30 -17.20 -13.08
C GLU A 108 -2.19 -16.13 -13.02
N GLU A 109 -1.21 -16.18 -13.93
CA GLU A 109 -0.14 -15.21 -14.13
C GLU A 109 -0.62 -13.78 -14.46
N ARG A 110 -1.84 -13.58 -14.98
CA ARG A 110 -2.37 -12.23 -15.27
C ARG A 110 -2.89 -11.44 -14.07
N LYS A 111 -2.95 -12.02 -12.86
CA LYS A 111 -3.42 -11.31 -11.65
C LYS A 111 -2.36 -10.45 -10.96
N ARG A 112 -1.08 -10.56 -11.34
CA ARG A 112 -0.01 -9.73 -10.74
C ARG A 112 0.09 -8.38 -11.45
N SER A 113 0.12 -7.30 -10.66
CA SER A 113 0.45 -5.97 -11.17
C SER A 113 1.78 -6.02 -11.95
N PRO A 114 1.86 -5.40 -13.15
CA PRO A 114 3.08 -5.39 -13.97
C PRO A 114 4.33 -4.94 -13.19
N PHE A 115 4.15 -4.02 -12.25
CA PHE A 115 5.20 -3.61 -11.32
C PHE A 115 5.68 -4.79 -10.48
N PHE A 116 4.79 -5.50 -9.77
CA PHE A 116 5.18 -6.61 -8.90
C PHE A 116 5.78 -7.79 -9.67
N ALA A 117 5.30 -8.06 -10.88
CA ALA A 117 5.86 -9.08 -11.74
C ALA A 117 7.34 -8.77 -12.09
N ALA A 118 7.64 -7.53 -12.49
CA ALA A 118 9.00 -7.10 -12.79
C ALA A 118 9.87 -6.94 -11.53
N PHE A 119 9.31 -6.43 -10.42
CA PHE A 119 10.04 -6.19 -9.18
C PHE A 119 10.58 -7.49 -8.57
N PHE A 120 9.76 -8.54 -8.59
CA PHE A 120 10.11 -9.88 -8.14
C PHE A 120 10.48 -10.84 -9.27
N GLU A 121 10.97 -10.32 -10.40
CA GLU A 121 11.46 -11.15 -11.49
C GLU A 121 12.50 -12.18 -11.00
N GLY A 122 12.32 -13.44 -11.38
CA GLY A 122 13.13 -14.57 -10.93
C GLY A 122 12.65 -15.23 -9.63
N TYR A 123 11.58 -14.75 -8.99
CA TYR A 123 10.94 -15.40 -7.85
C TYR A 123 9.59 -16.00 -8.21
N THR A 124 9.38 -17.26 -7.86
CA THR A 124 8.09 -17.93 -7.99
C THR A 124 7.09 -17.41 -6.95
N PRO A 125 5.77 -17.50 -7.21
CA PRO A 125 4.78 -17.17 -6.20
C PRO A 125 4.93 -17.94 -4.89
N ALA A 126 5.37 -19.20 -4.96
CA ALA A 126 5.61 -20.02 -3.77
C ALA A 126 6.77 -19.48 -2.91
N GLN A 127 7.83 -18.97 -3.54
CA GLN A 127 8.97 -18.36 -2.83
C GLN A 127 8.62 -17.02 -2.18
N LEU A 128 7.60 -16.31 -2.66
CA LEU A 128 7.19 -15.02 -2.11
C LEU A 128 6.12 -15.15 -1.02
N LYS A 129 5.75 -16.36 -0.62
CA LYS A 129 4.85 -16.61 0.51
C LYS A 129 5.58 -16.32 1.83
N PRO A 130 4.90 -15.84 2.88
CA PRO A 130 5.55 -15.49 4.14
C PRO A 130 6.24 -16.71 4.78
N GLU A 131 5.72 -17.91 4.55
CA GLU A 131 6.31 -19.16 5.04
C GLU A 131 7.66 -19.50 4.37
N ASN A 132 7.92 -19.00 3.16
CA ASN A 132 9.05 -19.43 2.31
C ASN A 132 10.01 -18.30 1.92
N ILE A 133 9.59 -17.03 2.04
CA ILE A 133 10.37 -15.90 1.56
C ILE A 133 11.69 -15.80 2.30
N ASP A 134 12.79 -15.70 1.55
CA ASP A 134 14.09 -15.45 2.14
C ASP A 134 14.09 -14.11 2.88
N TRP A 135 14.65 -14.06 4.09
CA TRP A 135 14.63 -12.83 4.89
C TRP A 135 15.30 -11.66 4.20
N LEU A 136 16.37 -11.87 3.45
CA LEU A 136 17.06 -10.80 2.73
C LEU A 136 16.24 -10.30 1.53
N VAL A 137 15.42 -11.17 0.95
CA VAL A 137 14.43 -10.81 -0.07
C VAL A 137 13.35 -9.94 0.54
N PHE A 138 12.72 -10.37 1.63
CA PHE A 138 11.70 -9.58 2.31
C PHE A 138 12.27 -8.23 2.80
N LEU A 139 13.29 -8.26 3.65
CA LEU A 139 13.84 -7.06 4.28
C LEU A 139 14.34 -6.05 3.25
N GLY A 140 15.05 -6.51 2.21
CA GLY A 140 15.58 -5.63 1.17
C GLY A 140 14.51 -5.06 0.23
N SER A 141 13.54 -5.89 -0.18
CA SER A 141 12.47 -5.45 -1.08
C SER A 141 11.52 -4.47 -0.37
N THR A 142 11.05 -4.83 0.82
CA THR A 142 10.14 -4.02 1.63
C THR A 142 10.81 -2.73 2.07
N TYR A 143 12.09 -2.74 2.46
CA TYR A 143 12.82 -1.49 2.80
C TYR A 143 12.71 -0.42 1.70
N ILE A 144 12.89 -0.82 0.44
CA ILE A 144 12.81 0.10 -0.69
C ILE A 144 11.38 0.57 -0.95
N LEU A 145 10.38 -0.29 -0.71
CA LEU A 145 8.97 0.09 -0.86
C LEU A 145 8.57 1.09 0.24
N GLU A 146 8.83 0.82 1.52
CA GLU A 146 8.44 1.72 2.61
C GLU A 146 9.19 3.05 2.56
N LEU A 147 10.49 3.01 2.28
CA LEU A 147 11.29 4.24 2.21
C LEU A 147 10.74 5.19 1.13
N ASP A 148 10.38 4.66 -0.03
CA ASP A 148 9.87 5.50 -1.10
C ASP A 148 8.39 5.87 -0.86
N ALA A 149 7.58 4.96 -0.29
CA ALA A 149 6.20 5.25 0.12
C ALA A 149 6.15 6.42 1.12
N SER A 150 7.09 6.48 2.08
CA SER A 150 7.21 7.61 3.01
C SER A 150 7.36 8.96 2.30
N GLN A 151 8.14 9.00 1.23
CA GLN A 151 8.37 10.21 0.44
C GLN A 151 7.16 10.55 -0.42
N ASP A 152 6.54 9.54 -1.03
CA ASP A 152 5.37 9.73 -1.88
C ASP A 152 4.18 10.23 -1.06
N PHE A 153 3.90 9.63 0.11
CA PHE A 153 2.89 10.14 1.04
C PHE A 153 3.19 11.55 1.52
N GLN A 154 4.44 11.88 1.84
CA GLN A 154 4.79 13.26 2.21
C GLN A 154 4.51 14.26 1.08
N ARG A 155 4.91 13.94 -0.16
CA ARG A 155 4.62 14.79 -1.34
C ARG A 155 3.12 14.92 -1.58
N MET A 156 2.39 13.81 -1.52
CA MET A 156 0.94 13.77 -1.66
C MET A 156 0.20 14.54 -0.57
N ALA A 157 0.69 14.56 0.66
CA ALA A 157 0.08 15.37 1.70
C ALA A 157 0.30 16.87 1.44
N ASN A 158 1.49 17.25 0.96
CA ASN A 158 1.85 18.65 0.77
C ASN A 158 1.06 19.36 -0.34
N ILE A 159 0.49 18.63 -1.28
CA ILE A 159 -0.35 19.18 -2.36
C ILE A 159 -1.82 19.36 -1.94
N LEU A 160 -2.24 18.80 -0.80
CA LEU A 160 -3.60 18.99 -0.29
C LEU A 160 -3.74 20.38 0.35
N PRO A 161 -4.85 21.09 0.06
CA PRO A 161 -5.06 22.42 0.62
C PRO A 161 -5.41 22.34 2.12
N ASP A 162 -5.03 23.38 2.86
CA ASP A 162 -5.41 23.56 4.27
C ASP A 162 -6.71 24.37 4.43
N THR A 163 -7.40 24.66 3.32
CA THR A 163 -8.54 25.59 3.28
C THR A 163 -9.85 24.98 3.77
N ASP A 164 -9.96 23.65 3.81
CA ASP A 164 -11.15 22.94 4.27
C ASP A 164 -10.78 21.81 5.23
N SER A 165 -11.71 21.49 6.15
CA SER A 165 -11.47 20.51 7.20
C SER A 165 -11.27 19.08 6.68
N ARG A 166 -11.90 18.71 5.55
CA ARG A 166 -11.75 17.37 4.97
C ARG A 166 -10.36 17.19 4.38
N SER A 167 -9.90 18.14 3.57
CA SER A 167 -8.56 18.13 2.98
C SER A 167 -7.47 18.24 4.05
N SER A 168 -7.66 19.10 5.07
CA SER A 168 -6.71 19.24 6.19
C SER A 168 -6.61 17.96 7.02
N ASN A 169 -7.72 17.29 7.30
CA ASN A 169 -7.71 16.01 8.03
C ASN A 169 -7.08 14.89 7.19
N LEU A 170 -7.31 14.85 5.87
CA LEU A 170 -6.66 13.89 4.97
C LEU A 170 -5.15 14.08 4.96
N LYS A 171 -4.72 15.33 4.84
CA LYS A 171 -3.31 15.70 4.90
C LYS A 171 -2.66 15.24 6.21
N LYS A 172 -3.30 15.47 7.36
CA LYS A 172 -2.80 14.99 8.66
C LYS A 172 -2.70 13.47 8.71
N GLY A 173 -3.71 12.75 8.19
CA GLY A 173 -3.70 11.30 8.10
C GLY A 173 -2.52 10.77 7.27
N ILE A 174 -2.36 11.29 6.05
CA ILE A 174 -1.27 10.90 5.14
C ILE A 174 0.11 11.27 5.73
N LEU A 175 0.27 12.43 6.38
CA LEU A 175 1.52 12.77 7.07
C LEU A 175 1.82 11.86 8.26
N SER A 176 0.80 11.31 8.91
CA SER A 176 1.01 10.30 9.94
C SER A 176 1.60 9.03 9.32
N ILE A 177 0.95 8.50 8.27
CA ILE A 177 1.40 7.32 7.53
C ILE A 177 2.85 7.51 7.06
N ALA A 178 3.17 8.65 6.44
CA ALA A 178 4.52 8.95 5.99
C ALA A 178 5.59 8.83 7.11
N ARG A 179 5.27 9.24 8.35
CA ARG A 179 6.19 9.10 9.49
C ARG A 179 6.32 7.65 9.95
N ASP A 180 5.25 6.88 9.82
CA ASP A 180 5.20 5.47 10.17
C ASP A 180 6.06 4.67 9.18
N GLU A 181 5.97 4.98 7.87
CA GLU A 181 6.80 4.37 6.83
C GLU A 181 8.31 4.62 6.99
N VAL A 182 8.70 5.81 7.48
CA VAL A 182 10.12 6.06 7.83
C VAL A 182 10.58 5.09 8.92
N ARG A 183 9.74 4.79 9.92
CA ARG A 183 10.06 3.83 10.97
C ARG A 183 10.09 2.41 10.43
N HIS A 184 9.17 2.05 9.53
CA HIS A 184 9.15 0.75 8.88
C HIS A 184 10.45 0.52 8.11
N ALA A 185 10.83 1.45 7.23
CA ALA A 185 12.11 1.41 6.53
C ALA A 185 13.30 1.32 7.49
N ALA A 186 13.30 2.09 8.59
CA ALA A 186 14.40 2.08 9.53
C ALA A 186 14.62 0.69 10.17
N TYR A 187 13.57 0.02 10.65
CA TYR A 187 13.75 -1.29 11.28
C TYR A 187 14.11 -2.38 10.26
N LEU A 188 13.62 -2.28 9.01
CA LEU A 188 13.96 -3.23 7.94
C LEU A 188 15.44 -3.15 7.59
N LYS A 189 15.98 -1.93 7.54
CA LYS A 189 17.42 -1.70 7.38
C LYS A 189 18.21 -2.22 8.59
N GLU A 190 17.75 -1.94 9.80
CA GLU A 190 18.38 -2.47 11.03
C GLU A 190 18.39 -4.00 11.02
N ALA A 191 17.30 -4.64 10.59
CA ALA A 191 17.20 -6.09 10.48
C ALA A 191 18.18 -6.70 9.48
N LEU A 192 18.49 -5.99 8.37
CA LEU A 192 19.56 -6.36 7.43
C LEU A 192 20.93 -6.22 8.10
N GLU A 193 21.19 -5.11 8.77
CA GLU A 193 22.49 -4.82 9.41
C GLU A 193 22.77 -5.70 10.63
N ARG A 194 21.74 -6.29 11.26
CA ARG A 194 21.89 -7.32 12.29
C ARG A 194 22.32 -8.68 11.72
N ARG A 195 22.08 -8.92 10.43
CA ARG A 195 22.35 -10.20 9.74
C ARG A 195 23.60 -10.16 8.87
N LEU A 196 24.03 -8.97 8.48
CA LEU A 196 25.03 -8.74 7.44
C LEU A 196 25.96 -7.61 7.84
N THR A 197 27.14 -7.56 7.22
CA THR A 197 27.97 -6.36 7.31
C THR A 197 27.29 -5.17 6.64
N PRO A 198 27.63 -3.92 7.02
CA PRO A 198 27.06 -2.72 6.39
C PRO A 198 27.23 -2.70 4.85
N ILE A 199 28.34 -3.25 4.34
CA ILE A 199 28.61 -3.34 2.90
C ILE A 199 27.67 -4.32 2.21
N GLU A 200 27.41 -5.47 2.82
CA GLU A 200 26.49 -6.48 2.28
C GLU A 200 25.03 -6.03 2.33
N ALA A 201 24.62 -5.40 3.44
CA ALA A 201 23.31 -4.77 3.56
C ALA A 201 23.11 -3.73 2.46
N GLN A 202 24.10 -2.86 2.24
CA GLN A 202 24.04 -1.85 1.17
C GLN A 202 23.95 -2.48 -0.23
N LYS A 203 24.65 -3.59 -0.48
CA LYS A 203 24.56 -4.31 -1.77
C LYS A 203 23.14 -4.85 -2.04
N ILE A 204 22.46 -5.35 -1.02
CA ILE A 204 21.07 -5.81 -1.13
C ILE A 204 20.14 -4.63 -1.40
N ILE A 205 20.31 -3.53 -0.68
CA ILE A 205 19.54 -2.30 -0.87
C ILE A 205 19.71 -1.76 -2.30
N ASP A 206 20.96 -1.67 -2.79
CA ASP A 206 21.26 -1.21 -4.14
C ASP A 206 20.61 -2.12 -5.20
N ARG A 207 20.62 -3.44 -4.98
CA ARG A 207 19.98 -4.42 -5.87
C ARG A 207 18.47 -4.21 -5.94
N TRP A 208 17.79 -4.06 -4.81
CA TRP A 208 16.34 -3.86 -4.77
C TRP A 208 15.95 -2.49 -5.33
N ARG A 209 16.77 -1.46 -5.11
CA ARG A 209 16.58 -0.16 -5.73
C ARG A 209 16.64 -0.24 -7.26
N GLN A 210 17.61 -0.97 -7.81
CA GLN A 210 17.69 -1.20 -9.25
C GLN A 210 16.45 -1.96 -9.77
N ARG A 211 16.02 -3.02 -9.06
CA ARG A 211 14.81 -3.77 -9.41
C ARG A 211 13.56 -2.89 -9.43
N LYS A 212 13.41 -1.99 -8.46
CA LYS A 212 12.30 -1.03 -8.44
C LYS A 212 12.30 -0.14 -9.68
N VAL A 213 13.46 0.40 -10.05
CA VAL A 213 13.59 1.24 -11.25
C VAL A 213 13.17 0.48 -12.51
N ASN A 214 13.64 -0.77 -12.66
CA ASN A 214 13.25 -1.63 -13.78
C ASN A 214 11.74 -1.90 -13.78
N ALA A 215 11.15 -2.15 -12.61
CA ALA A 215 9.72 -2.38 -12.45
C ALA A 215 8.87 -1.16 -12.77
N LEU A 216 9.31 0.06 -12.39
CA LEU A 216 8.64 1.30 -12.77
C LEU A 216 8.64 1.48 -14.29
N LEU A 217 9.76 1.19 -14.96
CA LEU A 217 9.84 1.25 -16.43
C LEU A 217 8.90 0.24 -17.11
N ALA A 218 8.85 -0.99 -16.60
CA ALA A 218 7.93 -2.01 -17.10
C ALA A 218 6.46 -1.61 -16.90
N MET A 219 6.13 -1.01 -15.74
CA MET A 219 4.78 -0.51 -15.45
C MET A 219 4.37 0.61 -16.42
N VAL A 220 5.26 1.55 -16.71
CA VAL A 220 5.01 2.63 -17.68
C VAL A 220 4.77 2.06 -19.08
N GLY A 221 5.59 1.10 -19.52
CA GLY A 221 5.38 0.38 -20.79
C GLY A 221 4.00 -0.30 -20.85
N GLY A 222 3.62 -1.02 -19.80
CA GLY A 222 2.32 -1.70 -19.73
C GLY A 222 1.11 -0.77 -19.68
N LEU A 223 1.23 0.42 -19.09
CA LEU A 223 0.16 1.43 -19.10
C LEU A 223 -0.07 2.03 -20.49
N ILE A 224 1.01 2.23 -21.25
CA ILE A 224 0.94 2.68 -22.66
C ILE A 224 0.24 1.61 -23.50
N GLU A 225 0.58 0.32 -23.31
CA GLU A 225 -0.05 -0.79 -24.03
C GLU A 225 -1.55 -0.96 -23.73
N ARG A 226 -1.98 -0.67 -22.49
CA ARG A 226 -3.39 -0.81 -22.05
C ARG A 226 -4.25 0.45 -22.27
N GLN A 227 -3.76 1.45 -23.01
CA GLN A 227 -4.45 2.73 -23.26
C GLN A 227 -4.96 3.43 -21.98
N GLY A 228 -4.30 3.23 -20.84
CA GLY A 228 -4.63 3.94 -19.59
C GLY A 228 -5.95 3.54 -18.90
N GLN A 229 -6.59 2.42 -19.25
CA GLN A 229 -7.80 1.96 -18.54
C GLN A 229 -7.46 1.49 -17.11
N LEU A 230 -7.93 2.24 -16.10
CA LEU A 230 -7.87 1.85 -14.69
C LEU A 230 -9.24 1.31 -14.24
N GLN A 231 -9.24 0.17 -13.56
CA GLN A 231 -10.46 -0.41 -13.00
C GLN A 231 -10.98 0.43 -11.84
N ALA A 232 -12.30 0.59 -11.75
CA ALA A 232 -12.96 1.21 -10.60
C ALA A 232 -12.85 0.29 -9.37
N LEU A 233 -12.47 0.87 -8.23
CA LEU A 233 -12.23 0.20 -6.95
C LEU A 233 -13.23 0.62 -5.86
N THR A 234 -14.09 1.60 -6.17
CA THR A 234 -15.08 2.15 -5.22
C THR A 234 -16.50 2.03 -5.73
N GLU A 235 -17.43 1.83 -4.81
CA GLU A 235 -18.87 1.96 -5.00
C GLU A 235 -19.45 3.05 -4.09
N ASP A 236 -20.67 3.50 -4.40
CA ASP A 236 -21.42 4.36 -3.49
C ASP A 236 -21.78 3.59 -2.22
N ARG A 237 -21.57 4.22 -1.07
CA ARG A 237 -21.94 3.63 0.20
C ARG A 237 -23.47 3.66 0.32
N GLU A 238 -24.08 2.52 0.65
CA GLU A 238 -25.51 2.49 1.00
C GLU A 238 -25.77 3.39 2.21
N PRO A 239 -26.84 4.22 2.19
CA PRO A 239 -27.20 5.03 3.33
C PRO A 239 -27.45 4.14 4.55
N LEU A 240 -26.88 4.52 5.70
CA LEU A 240 -27.17 3.85 6.96
C LEU A 240 -28.69 3.85 7.16
N GLU A 241 -29.29 2.66 7.29
CA GLU A 241 -30.69 2.53 7.72
C GLU A 241 -30.85 3.33 9.02
N VAL A 242 -31.60 4.43 8.95
CA VAL A 242 -32.01 5.17 10.14
C VAL A 242 -32.94 4.23 10.87
N GLN A 243 -32.45 3.58 11.94
CA GLN A 243 -33.33 2.92 12.90
C GLN A 243 -34.19 4.03 13.50
N VAL A 244 -35.39 4.18 12.97
CA VAL A 244 -36.44 4.97 13.59
C VAL A 244 -36.67 4.32 14.95
N PRO A 245 -36.41 5.01 16.08
CA PRO A 245 -36.69 4.45 17.38
C PRO A 245 -38.18 4.07 17.42
N PRO A 246 -38.54 2.91 17.99
CA PRO A 246 -39.94 2.51 18.10
C PRO A 246 -40.72 3.64 18.79
N ALA A 247 -41.85 4.02 18.21
CA ALA A 247 -42.70 5.08 18.74
C ALA A 247 -43.00 4.79 20.23
N GLU A 248 -42.78 5.79 21.08
CA GLU A 248 -43.14 5.70 22.49
C GLU A 248 -44.64 5.40 22.60
N PRO A 249 -45.06 4.43 23.42
CA PRO A 249 -46.48 4.14 23.59
C PRO A 249 -47.16 5.35 24.24
N GLU A 250 -48.23 5.83 23.61
CA GLU A 250 -49.12 6.85 24.17
C GLU A 250 -49.59 6.42 25.56
N LEU A 251 -49.21 7.19 26.58
CA LEU A 251 -49.78 7.12 27.91
C LEU A 251 -51.26 7.56 27.83
N ILE A 252 -52.17 6.59 27.82
CA ILE A 252 -53.59 6.85 28.08
C ILE A 252 -53.71 7.21 29.56
N ALA A 253 -53.97 8.50 29.83
CA ALA A 253 -54.35 8.98 31.15
C ALA A 253 -55.76 8.46 31.49
N VAL A 254 -55.91 7.86 32.68
CA VAL A 254 -57.19 7.55 33.33
C VAL A 254 -57.49 8.61 34.37
#